data_AF-A0A967SVH2-F1
#
_entry.id   AF-A0A967SVH2-F1
#
_cell.length_a   1.000
_cell.length_b   1.000
_cell.length_c   1.000
_cell.angle_alpha   90.00
_cell.angle_beta   90.00
_cell.angle_gamma   90.00
#
_symmetry.space_group_name_H-M   'P 1'
#
loop_
_entity.id
_entity.type
_entity.pdbx_description
1 polymer ?
#
loop_
_entity_poly.entity_id
_entity_poly.type
_entity_poly.pdbx_seq_one_letter_code
_entity_poly.pdbx_strand_id
1 'polypeptide(L)'
;MQFVLSLLPILLILTLMVGFRWGASRSGGAGYLLVLIIAVTFFGANTNLLAYAHMKALLLSLDVLLVIWAAFFLDRVATEAGAIKTLGKILPDLAPDKGMQALVIGWVFASF
;
A
#
# COMPACT_ATOMS: atom_id res chain seq x y z
N MET A 1 -17.65 -8.59 20.57
CA MET A 1 -18.40 -8.49 19.31
C MET A 1 -17.91 -7.34 18.42
N GLN A 2 -17.73 -6.12 18.95
CA GLN A 2 -17.26 -4.95 18.18
C GLN A 2 -15.88 -5.14 17.50
N PHE A 3 -14.96 -5.86 18.14
CA PHE A 3 -13.65 -6.18 17.56
C PHE A 3 -13.77 -6.97 16.25
N VAL A 4 -14.63 -7.99 16.22
CA VAL A 4 -14.81 -8.85 15.04
C VAL A 4 -15.37 -8.02 13.87
N LEU A 5 -16.36 -7.16 14.14
CA LEU A 5 -16.93 -6.27 13.12
C LEU A 5 -15.90 -5.28 12.56
N SER A 6 -14.99 -4.78 13.40
CA SER A 6 -13.94 -3.86 12.98
C SER A 6 -12.86 -4.53 12.11
N LEU A 7 -12.69 -5.85 12.26
CA LEU A 7 -11.69 -6.64 11.54
C LEU A 7 -12.19 -7.11 10.15
N LEU A 8 -13.51 -7.25 9.98
CA LEU A 8 -14.14 -7.75 8.74
C LEU A 8 -13.69 -7.02 7.47
N PRO A 9 -13.61 -5.68 7.41
CA PRO A 9 -13.19 -4.99 6.19
C PRO A 9 -11.74 -5.29 5.79
N ILE A 10 -10.86 -5.41 6.78
CA ILE A 10 -9.45 -5.73 6.55
C ILE A 10 -9.34 -7.16 6.01
N LEU A 11 -10.03 -8.11 6.66
CA LEU A 11 -10.09 -9.49 6.17
C LEU A 11 -10.66 -9.57 4.76
N LEU A 12 -11.75 -8.85 4.47
CA LEU A 12 -12.35 -8.82 3.14
C LEU A 12 -11.34 -8.34 2.09
N ILE A 13 -10.66 -7.21 2.33
CA ILE A 13 -9.66 -6.68 1.41
C ILE A 13 -8.54 -7.71 1.18
N LEU A 14 -8.01 -8.30 2.24
CA LEU A 14 -6.94 -9.30 2.15
C LEU A 14 -7.38 -10.54 1.39
N THR A 15 -8.57 -11.07 1.67
CA THR A 15 -9.13 -12.24 0.98
C THR A 15 -9.38 -11.93 -0.50
N LEU A 16 -9.89 -10.73 -0.84
CA LEU A 16 -10.11 -10.33 -2.24
C LEU A 16 -8.79 -10.15 -2.99
N MET A 17 -7.77 -9.53 -2.37
CA MET A 17 -6.48 -9.31 -3.02
C MET A 17 -5.65 -10.59 -3.12
N VAL A 18 -5.59 -11.42 -2.09
CA VAL A 18 -4.73 -12.62 -2.06
C VAL A 18 -5.45 -13.83 -2.65
N GLY A 19 -6.69 -14.07 -2.23
CA GLY A 19 -7.48 -15.22 -2.67
C GLY A 19 -8.03 -15.04 -4.09
N PHE A 20 -8.74 -13.93 -4.32
CA PHE A 20 -9.39 -13.67 -5.61
C PHE A 20 -8.55 -12.86 -6.59
N ARG A 21 -7.35 -12.42 -6.18
CA ARG A 21 -6.40 -11.63 -7.01
C ARG A 21 -7.04 -10.36 -7.58
N TRP A 22 -8.00 -9.77 -6.87
CA TRP A 22 -8.60 -8.50 -7.24
C TRP A 22 -7.59 -7.37 -7.09
N GLY A 23 -7.60 -6.44 -8.04
CA GLY A 23 -6.77 -5.24 -7.96
C GLY A 23 -7.14 -4.38 -6.75
N ALA A 24 -6.15 -3.65 -6.22
CA ALA A 24 -6.28 -2.83 -5.01
C ALA A 24 -7.48 -1.87 -5.05
N SER A 25 -7.77 -1.26 -6.21
CA SER A 25 -8.92 -0.37 -6.39
C SER A 25 -10.26 -1.07 -6.16
N ARG A 26 -10.45 -2.29 -6.70
CA ARG A 26 -11.70 -3.05 -6.55
C ARG A 26 -11.87 -3.56 -5.11
N SER A 27 -10.81 -4.13 -4.55
CA SER A 27 -10.82 -4.65 -3.17
C SER A 27 -11.03 -3.52 -2.16
N GLY A 28 -10.37 -2.37 -2.36
CA GLY A 28 -10.55 -1.17 -1.53
C GLY A 28 -11.98 -0.63 -1.60
N GLY A 29 -12.57 -0.57 -2.79
CA GLY A 29 -13.97 -0.17 -2.95
C GLY A 29 -14.94 -1.11 -2.21
N ALA A 30 -14.74 -2.42 -2.31
CA ALA A 30 -15.55 -3.40 -1.57
C ALA A 30 -15.39 -3.25 -0.04
N GLY A 31 -14.15 -3.08 0.44
CA GLY A 31 -13.85 -2.84 1.85
C GLY A 31 -14.47 -1.54 2.37
N TYR A 32 -14.43 -0.47 1.58
CA TYR A 32 -15.06 0.81 1.91
C TYR A 32 -16.58 0.69 2.06
N LEU A 33 -17.26 0.03 1.11
CA LEU A 33 -18.70 -0.21 1.20
C LEU A 33 -19.05 -1.02 2.44
N LEU A 34 -18.26 -2.05 2.76
CA LEU A 34 -18.47 -2.86 3.95
C LEU A 34 -18.29 -2.04 5.25
N VAL A 35 -17.23 -1.23 5.34
CA VAL A 35 -17.01 -0.30 6.47
C VAL A 35 -18.19 0.65 6.63
N LEU A 36 -18.68 1.23 5.53
CA LEU A 36 -19.78 2.20 5.57
C LEU A 36 -21.05 1.57 6.14
N ILE A 37 -21.39 0.36 5.66
CA ILE A 37 -22.55 -0.39 6.16
C ILE A 37 -22.39 -0.69 7.66
N ILE A 38 -21.22 -1.19 8.06
CA ILE A 38 -20.96 -1.54 9.47
C ILE A 38 -21.01 -0.31 10.37
N ALA A 39 -20.42 0.81 9.94
CA ALA A 39 -20.36 2.05 10.71
C ALA A 39 -21.77 2.60 11.00
N VAL A 40 -22.64 2.63 9.99
CA VAL A 40 -24.01 3.13 10.13
C VAL A 40 -24.88 2.19 10.96
N THR A 41 -24.82 0.87 10.69
CA THR A 41 -25.77 -0.10 11.27
C THR A 41 -25.39 -0.57 12.67
N PHE A 42 -24.10 -0.76 12.97
CA PHE A 42 -23.64 -1.35 14.25
C PHE A 42 -22.97 -0.34 15.19
N PHE A 43 -22.40 0.74 14.66
CA PHE A 43 -21.72 1.77 15.46
C PHE A 43 -22.50 3.07 15.58
N GLY A 44 -23.66 3.19 14.89
CA GLY A 44 -24.51 4.38 14.98
C GLY A 44 -23.84 5.65 14.44
N ALA A 45 -22.97 5.51 13.43
CA ALA A 45 -22.27 6.65 12.84
C ALA A 45 -23.26 7.64 12.22
N ASN A 46 -23.28 8.87 12.74
CA ASN A 46 -24.09 9.95 12.19
C ASN A 46 -23.44 10.57 10.93
N THR A 47 -24.22 11.36 10.19
CA THR A 47 -23.77 12.01 8.94
C THR A 47 -22.57 12.93 9.16
N ASN A 48 -22.50 13.63 10.30
CA ASN A 48 -21.36 14.48 10.63
C ASN A 48 -20.07 13.67 10.81
N LEU A 49 -20.13 12.55 11.56
CA LEU A 49 -19.00 11.65 11.78
C LEU A 49 -18.50 11.07 10.47
N LEU A 50 -19.42 10.64 9.59
CA LEU A 50 -19.05 10.17 8.26
C LEU A 50 -18.38 11.30 7.46
N ALA A 51 -18.92 12.51 7.44
CA ALA A 51 -18.31 13.64 6.73
C ALA A 51 -16.89 13.94 7.22
N TYR A 52 -16.67 13.98 8.54
CA TYR A 52 -15.34 14.16 9.12
C TYR A 52 -14.40 13.01 8.78
N ALA A 53 -14.87 11.76 8.81
CA ALA A 53 -14.06 10.60 8.46
C ALA A 53 -13.62 10.64 6.99
N HIS A 54 -14.51 11.02 6.06
CA HIS A 54 -14.16 11.19 4.65
C HIS A 54 -13.18 12.33 4.44
N MET A 55 -13.38 13.48 5.10
CA MET A 55 -12.47 14.60 4.99
C MET A 55 -11.08 14.24 5.51
N LYS A 56 -11.01 13.54 6.65
CA LYS A 56 -9.74 12.99 7.17
C LYS A 56 -9.10 12.01 6.19
N ALA A 57 -9.88 11.11 5.59
CA ALA A 57 -9.36 10.15 4.61
C ALA A 57 -8.81 10.85 3.36
N LEU A 58 -9.48 11.90 2.86
CA LEU A 58 -8.99 12.71 1.75
C LEU A 58 -7.68 13.41 2.09
N LEU A 59 -7.57 14.03 3.27
CA LEU A 59 -6.33 14.66 3.72
C LEU A 59 -5.19 13.64 3.84
N LEU A 60 -5.44 12.49 4.47
CA LEU A 60 -4.44 11.40 4.55
C LEU A 60 -4.05 10.87 3.17
N SER A 61 -4.96 10.86 2.21
CA SER A 61 -4.64 10.44 0.84
C SER A 61 -3.67 11.39 0.14
N LEU A 62 -3.67 12.68 0.49
CA LEU A 62 -2.68 13.63 -0.02
C LEU A 62 -1.28 13.30 0.49
N ASP A 63 -1.12 12.98 1.78
CA ASP A 63 0.16 12.58 2.35
C ASP A 63 0.71 11.33 1.63
N VAL A 64 -0.15 10.32 1.43
CA VAL A 64 0.22 9.09 0.70
C VAL A 64 0.54 9.40 -0.77
N LEU A 65 -0.23 10.29 -1.41
CA LEU A 65 -0.01 10.68 -2.79
C LEU A 65 1.35 11.36 -2.96
N LEU A 66 1.74 12.26 -2.05
CA LEU A 66 3.06 12.92 -2.07
C LEU A 66 4.20 11.89 -2.00
N VAL A 67 4.07 10.87 -1.15
CA VAL A 67 5.06 9.78 -1.05
C VAL A 67 5.12 8.97 -2.35
N ILE A 68 3.97 8.57 -2.91
CA ILE A 68 3.91 7.84 -4.17
C ILE A 68 4.50 8.68 -5.31
N TRP A 69 4.22 9.97 -5.33
CA TRP A 69 4.69 10.87 -6.38
C TRP A 69 6.21 11.06 -6.31
N ALA A 70 6.76 11.28 -5.11
CA ALA A 70 8.21 11.36 -4.91
C ALA A 70 8.91 10.04 -5.30
N ALA A 71 8.36 8.89 -4.90
CA ALA A 71 8.89 7.58 -5.25
C ALA A 71 8.83 7.34 -6.77
N PHE A 72 7.71 7.66 -7.43
CA PHE A 72 7.56 7.53 -8.87
C PHE A 72 8.48 8.47 -9.64
N PHE A 73 8.65 9.70 -9.16
CA PHE A 73 9.60 10.64 -9.74
C PHE A 73 11.04 10.12 -9.66
N LEU A 74 11.46 9.64 -8.49
CA LEU A 74 12.79 9.05 -8.30
C LEU A 74 12.99 7.81 -9.18
N ASP A 75 11.99 6.94 -9.27
CA ASP A 75 12.01 5.76 -10.14
C ASP A 75 12.23 6.14 -11.60
N ARG A 76 11.48 7.14 -12.10
CA ARG A 76 11.63 7.65 -13.46
C ARG A 76 13.00 8.26 -13.70
N VAL A 77 13.49 9.10 -12.80
CA VAL A 77 14.81 9.72 -12.91
C VAL A 77 15.92 8.66 -12.89
N ALA A 78 15.86 7.70 -11.96
CA ALA A 78 16.86 6.63 -11.84
C ALA A 78 16.86 5.70 -13.06
N THR A 79 15.68 5.41 -13.60
CA THR A 79 15.54 4.58 -14.80
C THR A 79 16.06 5.30 -16.04
N GLU A 80 15.68 6.56 -16.25
CA GLU A 80 16.08 7.35 -17.42
C GLU A 80 17.57 7.70 -17.40
N ALA A 81 18.15 7.94 -16.22
CA ALA A 81 19.59 8.10 -16.02
C ALA A 81 20.38 6.79 -16.21
N GLY A 82 19.69 5.65 -16.44
CA GLY A 82 20.31 4.34 -16.60
C GLY A 82 20.90 3.75 -15.32
N ALA A 83 20.62 4.34 -14.14
CA ALA A 83 21.16 3.89 -12.87
C ALA A 83 20.73 2.45 -12.55
N ILE A 84 19.46 2.11 -12.79
CA ILE A 84 18.92 0.76 -12.60
C ILE A 84 19.65 -0.26 -13.49
N LYS A 85 19.92 0.09 -14.75
CA LYS A 85 20.64 -0.76 -15.70
C LYS A 85 22.11 -0.96 -15.31
N THR A 86 22.75 0.09 -14.81
CA THR A 86 24.13 0.05 -14.33
C THR A 86 24.24 -0.80 -13.06
N LEU A 87 23.35 -0.62 -12.09
CA LEU A 87 23.27 -1.45 -10.88
C LEU A 87 23.06 -2.93 -11.23
N GLY A 88 22.17 -3.24 -12.18
CA GLY A 88 21.94 -4.61 -12.64
C GLY A 88 23.16 -5.29 -13.28
N LYS A 89 24.15 -4.52 -13.76
CA LYS A 89 25.43 -5.05 -14.27
C LYS A 89 26.48 -5.21 -13.17
N ILE A 90 26.58 -4.23 -12.28
CA ILE A 90 27.63 -4.19 -11.25
C ILE A 90 27.31 -5.14 -10.09
N LEU A 91 26.04 -5.31 -9.74
CA LEU A 91 25.64 -6.10 -8.58
C LEU A 91 26.03 -7.59 -8.69
N PRO A 92 25.89 -8.25 -9.85
CA PRO A 92 26.41 -9.61 -10.04
C PRO A 92 27.94 -9.72 -9.94
N ASP A 93 28.68 -8.68 -10.34
CA ASP A 93 30.14 -8.67 -10.23
C ASP A 93 30.60 -8.55 -8.77
N LEU A 94 29.86 -7.81 -7.94
CA LEU A 94 30.14 -7.65 -6.50
C LEU A 94 29.63 -8.83 -5.66
N ALA A 95 28.50 -9.42 -6.04
CA ALA A 95 27.86 -10.53 -5.35
C ALA A 95 27.49 -11.64 -6.36
N PRO A 96 28.40 -12.60 -6.60
CA PRO A 96 28.24 -13.59 -7.68
C PRO A 96 27.04 -14.54 -7.51
N ASP A 97 26.65 -14.85 -6.27
CA ASP A 97 25.51 -15.71 -5.98
C ASP A 97 24.23 -14.91 -5.65
N LYS A 98 23.07 -15.49 -6.01
CA LYS A 98 21.76 -14.85 -5.81
C LYS A 98 21.41 -14.63 -4.33
N GLY A 99 21.97 -15.42 -3.43
CA GLY A 99 21.75 -15.28 -1.99
C GLY A 99 22.40 -14.01 -1.45
N MET A 100 23.67 -13.79 -1.78
CA MET A 100 24.41 -12.59 -1.42
C MET A 100 23.80 -11.34 -2.06
N GLN A 101 23.35 -11.40 -3.32
CA GLN A 101 22.62 -10.28 -3.94
C GLN A 101 21.34 -9.94 -3.17
N ALA A 102 20.54 -10.95 -2.79
CA ALA A 102 19.33 -10.73 -2.01
C ALA A 102 19.63 -10.14 -0.63
N LEU A 103 20.72 -10.55 0.02
CA LEU A 103 21.18 -9.97 1.29
C LEU A 103 21.62 -8.51 1.14
N VAL A 104 22.38 -8.18 0.10
CA VAL A 104 22.82 -6.79 -0.16
C VAL A 104 21.62 -5.91 -0.45
N ILE A 105 20.70 -6.35 -1.33
CA ILE A 105 19.47 -5.63 -1.63
C ILE A 105 18.65 -5.46 -0.34
N GLY A 106 18.42 -6.54 0.41
CA GLY A 106 17.67 -6.51 1.66
C GLY A 106 18.29 -5.60 2.73
N TRP A 107 19.62 -5.55 2.83
CA TRP A 107 20.33 -4.67 3.74
C TRP A 107 20.15 -3.19 3.37
N VAL A 108 20.20 -2.85 2.08
CA VAL A 108 19.91 -1.49 1.60
C VAL A 108 18.44 -1.11 1.80
N PHE A 109 17.50 -2.04 1.62
CA PHE A 109 16.09 -1.79 1.92
C PHE A 109 15.80 -1.61 3.41
N ALA A 110 16.60 -2.22 4.29
CA ALA A 110 16.43 -2.09 5.74
C ALA A 110 17.05 -0.82 6.33
N SER A 111 17.93 -0.12 5.59
CA SER A 111 18.56 1.13 6.04
C SER A 111 17.70 2.38 5.77
N PHE A 112 16.52 2.20 5.16
CA PHE A 112 15.53 3.22 4.85
C PHE A 112 14.17 2.86 5.45
#